data_AF-A0A6G0IDH8-F1
#
_entry.id   AF-A0A6G0IDH8-F1
#
_cell.length_a   1.000
_cell.length_b   1.000
_cell.length_c   1.000
_cell.angle_alpha   90.00
_cell.angle_beta   90.00
_cell.angle_gamma   90.00
#
_symmetry.space_group_name_H-M   'P 1'
#
loop_
_entity.id
_entity.type
_entity.pdbx_description
1 polymer ?
#
loop_
_entity_poly.entity_id
_entity_poly.type
_entity_poly.pdbx_seq_one_letter_code
_entity_poly.pdbx_strand_id
1 'polypeptide(L)'
;MMDCGYFFATEVFLRRVFRKCSRIIVTLLDELIAQFKDEAMMTYSVKYSFIDEMGADADGVSRDVYAAFWTEFLDCAAEGADVRVPSLSPKWQEEEWKSVCRILAKGLKDQGYFPFRLAQAFTAAVIFGEHSVSPDLLFDSLMLYLSQSERDLLSTALQEAVVGKDEEELLDLMDRMGVRTVPTPDNLRAVLVQVAHKQMIQHPKYALDNIAEVAGPILRKFFPSVQDMKKLYEDIKPTTRKMIKMITASLANSAENQSLRFLHQYIRGLDEMGLRKLMRFLTGSDVICVKEIQVTFTSLEGLARQPIAHTCGPTVELPSTYNSYPELRAEMEAILSSNTYAMDIA
;
A
#
# COMPACT_ATOMS: atom_id res chain seq x y z
N MET A 1 -17.60 42.61 2.67
CA MET A 1 -16.38 42.39 3.46
C MET A 1 -15.99 40.94 3.16
N MET A 2 -15.06 40.75 2.22
CA MET A 2 -14.59 39.43 1.81
C MET A 2 -13.53 38.98 2.81
N ASP A 3 -13.77 37.87 3.50
CA ASP A 3 -12.76 37.21 4.33
C ASP A 3 -11.67 36.63 3.43
N CYS A 4 -10.49 37.25 3.45
CA CYS A 4 -9.25 36.62 3.02
C CYS A 4 -8.87 35.54 4.04
N GLY A 5 -9.29 34.30 3.79
CA GLY A 5 -8.78 33.15 4.50
C GLY A 5 -7.31 32.94 4.17
N TYR A 6 -6.42 33.33 5.07
CA TYR A 6 -5.02 32.90 5.05
C TYR A 6 -5.00 31.38 5.28
N PHE A 7 -4.81 30.60 4.21
CA PHE A 7 -4.38 29.21 4.34
C PHE A 7 -2.93 29.24 4.81
N PHE A 8 -2.69 28.97 6.09
CA PHE A 8 -1.35 28.65 6.56
C PHE A 8 -0.96 27.29 5.96
N ALA A 9 0.10 27.27 5.16
CA ALA A 9 0.75 26.04 4.74
C ALA A 9 1.83 25.70 5.76
N THR A 10 1.90 24.45 6.19
CA THR A 10 2.96 23.96 7.07
C THR A 10 3.90 23.11 6.23
N GLU A 11 5.19 23.45 6.26
CA GLU A 11 6.23 22.71 5.56
C GLU A 11 6.85 21.67 6.49
N VAL A 12 6.84 20.41 6.06
CA VAL A 12 7.40 19.28 6.81
C VAL A 12 8.59 18.73 6.03
N PHE A 13 9.78 18.90 6.61
CA PHE A 13 11.02 18.36 6.06
C PHE A 13 11.22 16.92 6.55
N LEU A 14 11.42 15.99 5.62
CA LEU A 14 11.50 14.56 5.90
C LEU A 14 12.81 13.96 5.41
N ARG A 15 13.41 13.07 6.19
CA ARG A 15 14.58 12.29 5.78
C ARG A 15 14.14 10.98 5.14
N ARG A 16 14.51 10.77 3.88
CA ARG A 16 14.37 9.46 3.23
C ARG A 16 15.51 8.57 3.69
N VAL A 17 15.23 7.54 4.49
CA VAL A 17 16.27 6.58 4.91
C VAL A 17 15.93 5.19 4.37
N PHE A 18 16.47 4.87 3.20
CA PHE A 18 16.62 3.48 2.78
C PHE A 18 17.90 2.92 3.43
N ARG A 19 17.73 1.89 4.27
CA ARG A 19 18.78 1.27 5.10
C ARG A 19 20.14 1.12 4.38
N LYS A 20 21.19 1.70 4.97
CA LYS A 20 22.54 1.12 5.03
C LYS A 20 23.22 1.52 6.34
N CYS A 21 23.49 0.53 7.20
CA CYS A 21 24.31 0.58 8.43
C CYS A 21 23.85 1.45 9.63
N SER A 22 23.51 0.73 10.71
CA SER A 22 23.89 0.95 12.12
C SER A 22 24.46 2.32 12.55
N ARG A 23 23.57 3.26 12.88
CA ARG A 23 23.76 4.31 13.93
C ARG A 23 22.47 5.12 14.06
N ILE A 24 21.77 5.03 15.20
CA ILE A 24 20.55 5.77 15.60
C ILE A 24 19.99 6.68 14.49
N ILE A 25 19.08 6.15 13.66
CA ILE A 25 18.45 6.87 12.55
C ILE A 25 16.97 7.00 12.86
N VAL A 26 16.44 8.23 12.88
CA VAL A 26 14.99 8.46 12.83
C VAL A 26 14.53 8.08 11.43
N THR A 27 13.58 7.15 11.32
CA THR A 27 13.03 6.71 10.03
C THR A 27 11.84 7.58 9.63
N LEU A 28 11.46 7.56 8.35
CA LEU A 28 10.29 8.27 7.85
C LEU A 28 9.03 7.95 8.68
N LEU A 29 8.87 6.70 9.09
CA LEU A 29 7.82 6.24 10.00
C LEU A 29 7.78 7.04 11.30
N ASP A 30 8.92 7.16 11.99
CA ASP A 30 9.01 7.87 13.27
C ASP A 30 8.88 9.39 13.10
N GLU A 31 9.41 9.96 12.01
CA GLU A 31 9.28 11.39 11.71
C GLU A 31 7.81 11.77 11.46
N LEU A 32 7.10 11.03 10.59
CA LEU A 32 5.69 11.32 10.32
C LEU A 32 4.83 11.16 11.57
N ILE A 33 5.04 10.09 12.35
CA ILE A 33 4.31 9.90 13.61
C ILE A 33 4.55 11.08 14.54
N ALA A 34 5.79 11.54 14.69
CA ALA A 34 6.11 12.68 15.56
C ALA A 34 5.44 13.98 15.10
N GLN A 35 5.42 14.26 13.79
CA GLN A 35 4.81 15.47 13.24
C GLN A 35 3.28 15.45 13.39
N PHE A 36 2.64 14.30 13.12
CA PHE A 36 1.19 14.14 13.23
C PHE A 36 0.67 13.98 14.67
N LYS A 37 1.52 14.15 15.68
CA LYS A 37 1.07 14.42 17.05
C LYS A 37 0.36 15.78 17.15
N ASP A 38 0.76 16.75 16.34
CA ASP A 38 0.05 18.02 16.23
C ASP A 38 -1.25 17.84 15.42
N GLU A 39 -2.39 18.04 16.07
CA GLU A 39 -3.70 17.90 15.44
C GLU A 39 -3.94 18.94 14.34
N ALA A 40 -3.28 20.09 14.40
CA ALA A 40 -3.42 21.16 13.43
C ALA A 40 -3.00 20.72 12.02
N MET A 41 -2.14 19.69 11.92
CA MET A 41 -1.76 19.04 10.66
C MET A 41 -2.96 18.56 9.83
N MET A 42 -4.10 18.23 10.46
CA MET A 42 -5.30 17.82 9.74
C MET A 42 -6.00 18.97 9.00
N THR A 43 -5.72 20.21 9.40
CA THR A 43 -6.30 21.42 8.83
C THR A 43 -5.39 22.09 7.80
N TYR A 44 -4.07 21.98 7.98
CA TYR A 44 -3.10 22.58 7.08
C TYR A 44 -3.00 21.87 5.74
N SER A 45 -2.62 22.63 4.70
CA SER A 45 -1.98 22.06 3.53
C SER A 45 -0.55 21.70 3.93
N VAL A 46 -0.22 20.41 3.82
CA VAL A 46 1.08 19.88 4.25
C VAL A 46 1.95 19.72 3.02
N LYS A 47 3.12 20.34 3.06
CA LYS A 47 4.13 20.22 2.01
C LYS A 47 5.22 19.29 2.46
N TYR A 48 5.61 18.36 1.59
CA TYR A 48 6.70 17.42 1.88
C TYR A 48 7.90 17.69 0.98
N SER A 49 9.09 17.59 1.59
CA SER A 49 10.37 17.61 0.89
C SER A 49 11.30 16.57 1.50
N PHE A 50 12.02 15.84 0.65
CA PHE A 50 13.07 14.94 1.10
C PHE A 50 14.39 15.71 1.21
N ILE A 51 15.08 15.57 2.36
CA ILE A 51 16.40 16.18 2.54
C ILE A 51 17.36 15.62 1.49
N ASP A 52 18.11 16.51 0.85
CA ASP A 52 19.09 16.23 -0.21
C ASP A 52 18.52 15.77 -1.58
N GLU A 53 17.21 15.79 -1.77
CA GLU A 53 16.58 15.61 -3.09
C GLU A 53 16.16 16.98 -3.65
N MET A 54 16.57 17.29 -4.89
CA MET A 54 16.16 18.51 -5.60
C MET A 54 14.69 18.37 -6.02
N GLY A 55 13.78 18.80 -5.17
CA GLY A 55 12.34 18.79 -5.45
C GLY A 55 11.54 19.43 -4.33
N ALA A 56 10.86 20.54 -4.63
CA ALA A 56 9.89 21.15 -3.73
C ALA A 56 8.47 20.68 -4.09
N ASP A 57 7.74 20.21 -3.08
CA ASP A 57 6.29 19.96 -3.02
C ASP A 57 5.51 19.92 -4.35
N ALA A 58 5.28 18.70 -4.83
CA ALA A 58 4.30 18.39 -5.86
C ALA A 58 3.58 17.07 -5.50
N ASP A 59 2.38 16.85 -6.04
CA ASP A 59 1.50 15.73 -5.65
C ASP A 59 2.20 14.36 -5.69
N GLY A 60 3.16 14.16 -6.59
CA GLY A 60 3.98 12.96 -6.67
C GLY A 60 4.81 12.68 -5.42
N VAL A 61 5.44 13.71 -4.83
CA VAL A 61 6.25 13.60 -3.61
C VAL A 61 5.35 13.27 -2.41
N SER A 62 4.19 13.94 -2.30
CA SER A 62 3.22 13.68 -1.24
C SER A 62 2.72 12.24 -1.26
N ARG A 63 2.38 11.71 -2.45
CA ARG A 63 2.01 10.30 -2.62
C ARG A 63 3.13 9.35 -2.19
N ASP A 64 4.37 9.66 -2.56
CA ASP A 64 5.54 8.84 -2.23
C ASP A 64 5.83 8.79 -0.73
N VAL A 65 5.62 9.91 -0.02
CA VAL A 65 5.69 9.96 1.44
C VAL A 65 4.65 9.03 2.08
N TYR A 66 3.37 9.12 1.70
CA TYR A 66 2.34 8.23 2.26
C TYR A 66 2.60 6.77 1.90
N ALA A 67 2.97 6.47 0.65
CA ALA A 67 3.31 5.12 0.23
C ALA A 67 4.53 4.57 0.97
N ALA A 68 5.55 5.41 1.22
CA ALA A 68 6.75 5.01 1.97
C ALA A 68 6.39 4.72 3.43
N PHE A 69 5.66 5.64 4.06
CA PHE A 69 5.19 5.48 5.44
C PHE A 69 4.42 4.18 5.62
N TRP A 70 3.41 3.92 4.79
CA TRP A 70 2.59 2.72 4.93
C TRP A 70 3.34 1.45 4.58
N THR A 71 4.26 1.48 3.62
CA THR A 71 5.16 0.35 3.36
C THR A 71 5.99 0.03 4.59
N GLU A 72 6.66 1.03 5.18
CA GLU A 72 7.50 0.84 6.36
C GLU A 72 6.68 0.40 7.58
N PHE A 73 5.54 1.05 7.84
CA PHE A 73 4.61 0.68 8.91
C PHE A 73 4.17 -0.78 8.79
N LEU A 74 3.71 -1.18 7.61
CA LEU A 74 3.17 -2.52 7.41
C LEU A 74 4.27 -3.58 7.46
N ASP A 75 5.48 -3.26 7.01
CA ASP A 75 6.59 -4.21 7.01
C ASP A 75 7.28 -4.34 8.39
N CYS A 76 7.28 -3.28 9.21
CA CYS A 76 8.03 -3.24 10.47
C CYS A 76 7.17 -3.21 11.75
N ALA A 77 5.90 -2.78 11.66
CA ALA A 77 5.01 -2.55 12.82
C ALA A 77 3.63 -3.22 12.65
N ALA A 78 3.50 -4.16 11.70
CA ALA A 78 2.28 -4.91 11.45
C ALA A 78 2.58 -6.39 11.17
N GLU A 79 1.60 -7.24 11.44
CA GLU A 79 1.68 -8.69 11.26
C GLU A 79 0.76 -9.16 10.14
N GLY A 80 1.16 -10.25 9.46
CA GLY A 80 0.44 -10.86 8.34
C GLY A 80 1.27 -10.93 7.05
N ALA A 81 0.69 -11.51 6.02
CA ALA A 81 1.31 -11.70 4.71
C ALA A 81 0.88 -10.59 3.72
N ASP A 82 -0.12 -10.88 2.87
CA ASP A 82 -0.59 -9.97 1.82
C ASP A 82 -1.28 -8.76 2.45
N VAL A 83 -2.19 -9.03 3.40
CA VAL A 83 -2.79 -8.01 4.26
C VAL A 83 -2.27 -8.14 5.68
N ARG A 84 -2.28 -7.02 6.41
CA ARG A 84 -1.70 -6.91 7.73
C ARG A 84 -2.57 -6.14 8.70
N VAL A 85 -2.35 -6.39 9.98
CA VAL A 85 -2.94 -5.63 11.09
C VAL A 85 -1.83 -5.09 12.00
N PRO A 86 -2.04 -3.95 12.67
CA PRO A 86 -1.01 -3.38 13.54
C PRO A 86 -0.55 -4.37 14.61
N SER A 87 0.76 -4.46 14.83
CA SER A 87 1.35 -5.24 15.91
C SER A 87 1.55 -4.34 17.12
N LEU A 88 1.09 -4.77 18.29
CA LEU A 88 1.27 -4.01 19.51
C LEU A 88 2.71 -4.14 19.99
N SER A 89 3.34 -3.01 20.29
CA SER A 89 4.68 -2.96 20.86
C SER A 89 4.73 -2.00 22.04
N PRO A 90 5.67 -2.17 22.99
CA PRO A 90 5.86 -1.22 24.07
C PRO A 90 6.26 0.20 23.60
N LYS A 91 6.73 0.33 22.35
CA LYS A 91 7.22 1.60 21.77
C LYS A 91 6.10 2.62 21.60
N TRP A 92 4.91 2.18 21.21
CA TRP A 92 3.83 3.08 20.79
C TRP A 92 2.68 3.06 21.78
N GLN A 93 2.29 4.25 22.21
CA GLN A 93 1.20 4.51 23.12
C GLN A 93 0.08 5.23 22.38
N GLU A 94 -0.92 5.70 23.11
CA GLU A 94 -2.10 6.40 22.59
C GLU A 94 -1.78 7.46 21.52
N GLU A 95 -0.84 8.37 21.79
CA GLU A 95 -0.52 9.47 20.87
C GLU A 95 0.11 9.01 19.55
N GLU A 96 0.95 7.98 19.56
CA GLU A 96 1.50 7.41 18.34
C GLU A 96 0.37 6.79 17.48
N TRP A 97 -0.56 6.05 18.11
CA TRP A 97 -1.69 5.45 17.40
C TRP A 97 -2.66 6.52 16.85
N LYS A 98 -2.92 7.58 17.61
CA LYS A 98 -3.70 8.74 17.13
C LYS A 98 -3.01 9.43 15.95
N SER A 99 -1.68 9.52 15.95
CA SER A 99 -0.89 10.05 14.83
C SER A 99 -0.99 9.17 13.58
N VAL A 100 -0.88 7.84 13.71
CA VAL A 100 -1.10 6.88 12.60
C VAL A 100 -2.49 7.07 11.98
N CYS A 101 -3.51 7.27 12.81
CA CYS A 101 -4.86 7.58 12.35
C CYS A 101 -4.90 8.89 11.53
N ARG A 102 -4.28 9.97 12.03
CA ARG A 102 -4.29 11.27 11.34
C ARG A 102 -3.59 11.15 9.98
N ILE A 103 -2.48 10.40 9.90
CA ILE A 103 -1.79 10.09 8.65
C ILE A 103 -2.69 9.30 7.68
N LEU A 104 -3.42 8.28 8.16
CA LEU A 104 -4.38 7.51 7.36
C LEU A 104 -5.44 8.43 6.73
N ALA A 105 -6.09 9.24 7.56
CA ALA A 105 -7.16 10.13 7.14
C ALA A 105 -6.66 11.25 6.21
N LYS A 106 -5.46 11.78 6.48
CA LYS A 106 -4.84 12.85 5.68
C LYS A 106 -4.42 12.36 4.29
N GLY A 107 -3.81 11.18 4.20
CA GLY A 107 -3.45 10.57 2.91
C GLY A 107 -4.66 10.36 1.99
N LEU A 108 -5.78 9.89 2.55
CA LEU A 108 -7.02 9.72 1.80
C LEU A 108 -7.61 11.07 1.38
N LYS A 109 -7.69 12.02 2.31
CA LYS A 109 -8.29 13.35 2.09
C LYS A 109 -7.53 14.15 1.02
N ASP A 110 -6.20 14.17 1.10
CA ASP A 110 -5.40 15.05 0.26
C ASP A 110 -5.02 14.41 -1.07
N GLN A 111 -4.71 13.11 -1.05
CA GLN A 111 -4.06 12.43 -2.17
C GLN A 111 -4.86 11.23 -2.70
N GLY A 112 -6.02 10.92 -2.10
CA GLY A 112 -6.77 9.70 -2.43
C GLY A 112 -6.01 8.42 -2.07
N TYR A 113 -4.95 8.51 -1.27
CA TYR A 113 -4.12 7.38 -0.88
C TYR A 113 -4.79 6.60 0.26
N PHE A 114 -4.86 5.28 0.13
CA PHE A 114 -5.31 4.39 1.21
C PHE A 114 -4.46 3.11 1.22
N PRO A 115 -3.99 2.64 2.39
CA PRO A 115 -3.11 1.48 2.47
C PRO A 115 -3.86 0.18 2.14
N PHE A 116 -3.80 -0.24 0.88
CA PHE A 116 -4.48 -1.44 0.37
C PHE A 116 -4.12 -2.73 1.12
N ARG A 117 -2.94 -2.79 1.73
CA ARG A 117 -2.46 -3.94 2.52
C ARG A 117 -2.92 -3.93 3.97
N LEU A 118 -3.67 -2.93 4.43
CA LEU A 118 -4.32 -2.99 5.73
C LEU A 118 -5.51 -3.97 5.64
N ALA A 119 -5.67 -4.87 6.62
CA ALA A 119 -6.74 -5.86 6.55
C ALA A 119 -8.13 -5.19 6.51
N GLN A 120 -9.00 -5.64 5.62
CA GLN A 120 -10.32 -5.04 5.45
C GLN A 120 -11.22 -5.24 6.68
N ALA A 121 -11.12 -6.39 7.37
CA ALA A 121 -11.84 -6.60 8.62
C ALA A 121 -11.41 -5.60 9.72
N PHE A 122 -10.11 -5.38 9.89
CA PHE A 122 -9.58 -4.36 10.82
C PHE A 122 -10.06 -2.96 10.42
N THR A 123 -9.97 -2.63 9.12
CA THR A 123 -10.42 -1.34 8.59
C THR A 123 -11.91 -1.10 8.83
N ALA A 124 -12.75 -2.11 8.60
CA ALA A 124 -14.18 -2.03 8.86
C ALA A 124 -14.45 -1.80 10.35
N ALA A 125 -13.73 -2.50 11.25
CA ALA A 125 -13.84 -2.28 12.68
C ALA A 125 -13.44 -0.85 13.09
N VAL A 126 -12.37 -0.29 12.50
CA VAL A 126 -11.94 1.09 12.74
C VAL A 126 -13.00 2.10 12.30
N ILE A 127 -13.60 1.92 11.12
CA ILE A 127 -14.50 2.92 10.54
C ILE A 127 -15.92 2.80 11.11
N PHE A 128 -16.42 1.59 11.29
CA PHE A 128 -17.84 1.32 11.56
C PHE A 128 -18.07 0.62 12.91
N GLY A 129 -17.00 0.21 13.59
CA GLY A 129 -17.07 -0.57 14.83
C GLY A 129 -17.07 -2.08 14.58
N GLU A 130 -16.61 -2.84 15.56
CA GLU A 130 -16.48 -4.30 15.49
C GLU A 130 -17.78 -5.02 15.06
N HIS A 131 -18.93 -4.52 15.52
CA HIS A 131 -20.25 -5.09 15.23
C HIS A 131 -20.61 -5.07 13.72
N SER A 132 -19.94 -4.26 12.91
CA SER A 132 -20.17 -4.22 11.46
C SER A 132 -19.36 -5.26 10.69
N VAL A 133 -18.42 -5.96 11.34
CA VAL A 133 -17.51 -6.89 10.67
C VAL A 133 -18.18 -8.26 10.55
N SER A 134 -18.51 -8.68 9.33
CA SER A 134 -19.15 -9.96 9.10
C SER A 134 -18.18 -11.15 9.25
N PRO A 135 -18.69 -12.35 9.57
CA PRO A 135 -17.89 -13.59 9.56
C PRO A 135 -17.16 -13.83 8.24
N ASP A 136 -17.80 -13.51 7.10
CA ASP A 136 -17.18 -13.67 5.78
C ASP A 136 -16.02 -12.69 5.58
N LEU A 137 -16.18 -11.42 6.00
CA LEU A 137 -15.10 -10.44 5.92
C LEU A 137 -13.90 -10.82 6.80
N LEU A 138 -14.16 -11.38 7.98
CA LEU A 138 -13.14 -11.94 8.85
C LEU A 138 -12.40 -13.09 8.17
N PHE A 139 -13.15 -14.05 7.63
CA PHE A 139 -12.58 -15.20 6.95
C PHE A 139 -11.74 -14.80 5.73
N ASP A 140 -12.29 -13.97 4.84
CA ASP A 140 -11.59 -13.49 3.64
C ASP A 140 -10.30 -12.75 4.00
N SER A 141 -10.36 -11.90 5.04
CA SER A 141 -9.19 -11.19 5.53
C SER A 141 -8.16 -12.17 6.11
N LEU A 142 -8.58 -13.19 6.87
CA LEU A 142 -7.68 -14.20 7.43
C LEU A 142 -6.94 -14.98 6.35
N MET A 143 -7.63 -15.36 5.27
CA MET A 143 -6.95 -16.02 4.16
C MET A 143 -5.81 -15.14 3.66
N LEU A 144 -6.04 -13.85 3.41
CA LEU A 144 -4.99 -12.93 2.95
C LEU A 144 -3.92 -12.59 4.02
N TYR A 145 -4.22 -12.78 5.31
CA TYR A 145 -3.28 -12.58 6.41
C TYR A 145 -2.25 -13.71 6.49
N LEU A 146 -2.65 -14.92 6.11
CA LEU A 146 -1.79 -16.10 6.11
C LEU A 146 -0.85 -16.13 4.90
N SER A 147 0.26 -16.84 5.03
CA SER A 147 1.16 -17.08 3.89
C SER A 147 0.46 -17.85 2.79
N GLN A 148 1.01 -17.81 1.55
CA GLN A 148 0.42 -18.55 0.43
C GLN A 148 0.33 -20.05 0.71
N SER A 149 1.37 -20.65 1.27
CA SER A 149 1.37 -22.09 1.61
C SER A 149 0.30 -22.46 2.63
N GLU A 150 0.09 -21.63 3.65
CA GLU A 150 -0.93 -21.86 4.67
C GLU A 150 -2.35 -21.68 4.13
N ARG A 151 -2.55 -20.71 3.24
CA ARG A 151 -3.82 -20.56 2.51
C ARG A 151 -4.13 -21.78 1.67
N ASP A 152 -3.14 -22.30 0.94
CA ASP A 152 -3.32 -23.46 0.08
C ASP A 152 -3.70 -24.69 0.93
N LEU A 153 -3.00 -24.91 2.05
CA LEU A 153 -3.31 -25.95 3.03
C LEU A 153 -4.74 -25.83 3.57
N LEU A 154 -5.14 -24.64 4.04
CA LEU A 154 -6.50 -24.41 4.55
C LEU A 154 -7.57 -24.58 3.48
N SER A 155 -7.28 -24.17 2.24
CA SER A 155 -8.22 -24.30 1.12
C SER A 155 -8.52 -25.77 0.81
N THR A 156 -7.51 -26.64 0.95
CA THR A 156 -7.68 -28.10 0.87
C THR A 156 -8.42 -28.64 2.09
N ALA A 157 -8.00 -28.29 3.30
CA ALA A 157 -8.61 -28.77 4.56
C ALA A 157 -10.09 -28.39 4.74
N LEU A 158 -10.54 -27.30 4.08
CA LEU A 158 -11.94 -26.88 4.06
C LEU A 158 -12.81 -27.68 3.08
N GLN A 159 -12.21 -28.39 2.13
CA GLN A 159 -12.91 -29.20 1.13
C GLN A 159 -12.93 -30.68 1.54
N GLU A 160 -11.81 -31.16 2.09
CA GLU A 160 -11.64 -32.55 2.48
C GLU A 160 -10.70 -32.70 3.68
N ALA A 161 -10.73 -33.88 4.31
CA ALA A 161 -9.81 -34.18 5.40
C ALA A 161 -8.38 -34.31 4.86
N VAL A 162 -7.46 -33.52 5.42
CA VAL A 162 -6.02 -33.66 5.18
C VAL A 162 -5.44 -34.78 6.04
N VAL A 163 -4.44 -35.49 5.53
CA VAL A 163 -3.83 -36.65 6.19
C VAL A 163 -2.31 -36.61 6.13
N GLY A 164 -1.65 -37.25 7.09
CA GLY A 164 -0.19 -37.37 7.10
C GLY A 164 0.49 -36.03 7.33
N LYS A 165 1.40 -35.62 6.45
CA LYS A 165 2.19 -34.39 6.62
C LYS A 165 1.32 -33.13 6.65
N ASP A 166 0.30 -33.08 5.81
CA ASP A 166 -0.60 -31.91 5.74
C ASP A 166 -1.47 -31.80 7.00
N GLU A 167 -1.79 -32.92 7.65
CA GLU A 167 -2.47 -32.93 8.95
C GLU A 167 -1.56 -32.38 10.05
N GLU A 168 -0.28 -32.79 10.08
CA GLU A 168 0.71 -32.25 11.02
C GLU A 168 0.92 -30.74 10.82
N GLU A 169 1.02 -30.27 9.56
CA GLU A 169 1.14 -28.85 9.23
C GLU A 169 -0.12 -28.05 9.61
N LEU A 170 -1.31 -28.63 9.44
CA LEU A 170 -2.56 -27.99 9.85
C LEU A 170 -2.63 -27.85 11.37
N LEU A 171 -2.24 -28.89 12.11
CA LEU A 171 -2.23 -28.86 13.58
C LEU A 171 -1.21 -27.86 14.11
N ASP A 172 -0.01 -27.76 13.51
CA ASP A 172 0.99 -26.73 13.85
C ASP A 172 0.45 -25.32 13.60
N LEU A 173 -0.20 -25.09 12.44
CA LEU A 173 -0.86 -23.82 12.14
C LEU A 173 -1.95 -23.49 13.17
N MET A 174 -2.80 -24.45 13.51
CA MET A 174 -3.86 -24.27 14.50
C MET A 174 -3.28 -23.91 15.89
N ASP A 175 -2.26 -24.63 16.35
CA ASP A 175 -1.62 -24.35 17.65
C ASP A 175 -0.95 -22.97 17.67
N ARG A 176 -0.25 -22.61 16.60
CA ARG A 176 0.38 -21.28 16.45
C ARG A 176 -0.65 -20.14 16.47
N MET A 177 -1.85 -20.36 15.94
CA MET A 177 -2.97 -19.41 16.01
C MET A 177 -3.67 -19.42 17.38
N GLY A 178 -3.27 -20.33 18.27
CA GLY A 178 -3.76 -20.49 19.62
C GLY A 178 -5.06 -21.29 19.73
N VAL A 179 -5.35 -22.14 18.74
CA VAL A 179 -6.45 -23.10 18.79
C VAL A 179 -5.97 -24.32 19.57
N ARG A 180 -6.68 -24.66 20.66
CA ARG A 180 -6.31 -25.77 21.58
C ARG A 180 -7.10 -27.05 21.36
N THR A 181 -7.94 -27.07 20.34
CA THR A 181 -8.79 -28.21 19.98
C THR A 181 -8.54 -28.59 18.53
N VAL A 182 -8.53 -29.87 18.22
CA VAL A 182 -8.41 -30.35 16.84
C VAL A 182 -9.71 -30.03 16.09
N PRO A 183 -9.68 -29.19 15.03
CA PRO A 183 -10.87 -28.93 14.23
C PRO A 183 -11.28 -30.17 13.44
N THR A 184 -12.58 -30.33 13.22
CA THR A 184 -13.14 -31.27 12.24
C THR A 184 -13.40 -30.54 10.93
N PRO A 185 -13.51 -31.25 9.79
CA PRO A 185 -13.87 -30.61 8.52
C PRO A 185 -15.14 -29.75 8.62
N ASP A 186 -16.14 -30.25 9.36
CA ASP A 186 -17.43 -29.56 9.54
C ASP A 186 -17.32 -28.24 10.33
N ASN A 187 -16.37 -28.12 11.27
CA ASN A 187 -16.25 -26.97 12.15
C ASN A 187 -15.06 -26.05 11.83
N LEU A 188 -14.15 -26.47 10.95
CA LEU A 188 -12.90 -25.76 10.65
C LEU A 188 -13.16 -24.31 10.26
N ARG A 189 -14.15 -24.04 9.40
CA ARG A 189 -14.48 -22.65 9.02
C ARG A 189 -14.89 -21.79 10.21
N ALA A 190 -15.70 -22.33 11.12
CA ALA A 190 -16.14 -21.60 12.31
C ALA A 190 -14.96 -21.30 13.24
N VAL A 191 -14.04 -22.26 13.41
CA VAL A 191 -12.79 -22.06 14.15
C VAL A 191 -11.94 -20.98 13.50
N LEU A 192 -11.78 -21.01 12.17
CA LEU A 192 -11.02 -20.00 11.43
C LEU A 192 -11.64 -18.59 11.56
N VAL A 193 -12.96 -18.45 11.60
CA VAL A 193 -13.60 -17.15 11.88
C VAL A 193 -13.27 -16.65 13.30
N GLN A 194 -13.25 -17.53 14.30
CA GLN A 194 -12.84 -17.15 15.66
C GLN A 194 -11.36 -16.74 15.72
N VAL A 195 -10.51 -17.47 15.00
CA VAL A 195 -9.08 -17.14 14.84
C VAL A 195 -8.93 -15.77 14.15
N ALA A 196 -9.66 -15.52 13.08
CA ALA A 196 -9.66 -14.25 12.37
C ALA A 196 -10.05 -13.09 13.29
N HIS A 197 -11.12 -13.26 14.08
CA HIS A 197 -11.57 -12.26 15.04
C HIS A 197 -10.50 -11.94 16.08
N LYS A 198 -9.87 -12.99 16.64
CA LYS A 198 -8.76 -12.85 17.58
C LYS A 198 -7.60 -12.07 16.98
N GLN A 199 -7.13 -12.47 15.80
CA GLN A 199 -5.95 -11.87 15.18
C GLN A 199 -6.20 -10.44 14.70
N MET A 200 -7.37 -10.15 14.16
CA MET A 200 -7.64 -8.88 13.47
C MET A 200 -8.33 -7.83 14.33
N ILE A 201 -8.97 -8.24 15.43
CA ILE A 201 -9.75 -7.33 16.27
C ILE A 201 -9.23 -7.37 17.70
N GLN A 202 -9.19 -8.56 18.32
CA GLN A 202 -8.83 -8.66 19.74
C GLN A 202 -7.36 -8.33 20.01
N HIS A 203 -6.42 -8.90 19.24
CA HIS A 203 -4.99 -8.65 19.40
C HIS A 203 -4.61 -7.18 19.17
N PRO A 204 -4.99 -6.52 18.05
CA PRO A 204 -4.65 -5.12 17.83
C PRO A 204 -5.61 -4.16 18.53
N LYS A 205 -6.44 -4.59 19.50
CA LYS A 205 -7.56 -3.80 20.03
C LYS A 205 -7.15 -2.43 20.56
N TYR A 206 -6.02 -2.33 21.26
CA TYR A 206 -5.53 -1.04 21.76
C TYR A 206 -5.23 -0.06 20.62
N ALA A 207 -4.55 -0.52 19.57
CA ALA A 207 -4.31 0.29 18.37
C ALA A 207 -5.64 0.61 17.66
N LEU A 208 -6.52 -0.38 17.52
CA LEU A 208 -7.83 -0.25 16.90
C LEU A 208 -8.65 0.86 17.55
N ASP A 209 -8.80 0.83 18.88
CA ASP A 209 -9.63 1.76 19.63
C ASP A 209 -9.07 3.21 19.51
N ASN A 210 -7.75 3.38 19.66
CA ASN A 210 -7.09 4.70 19.49
C ASN A 210 -7.22 5.25 18.06
N ILE A 211 -7.07 4.38 17.05
CA ILE A 211 -7.24 4.77 15.65
C ILE A 211 -8.71 5.10 15.36
N ALA A 212 -9.65 4.29 15.84
CA ALA A 212 -11.07 4.44 15.60
C ALA A 212 -11.66 5.71 16.22
N GLU A 213 -11.17 6.12 17.40
CA GLU A 213 -11.57 7.34 18.11
C GLU A 213 -11.45 8.57 17.20
N VAL A 214 -10.34 8.67 16.46
CA VAL A 214 -10.03 9.84 15.63
C VAL A 214 -10.37 9.61 14.15
N ALA A 215 -10.01 8.46 13.57
CA ALA A 215 -10.20 8.19 12.13
C ALA A 215 -11.65 7.84 11.81
N GLY A 216 -12.33 7.11 12.69
CA GLY A 216 -13.67 6.59 12.43
C GLY A 216 -14.66 7.67 11.96
N PRO A 217 -14.84 8.78 12.71
CA PRO A 217 -15.71 9.88 12.30
C PRO A 217 -15.29 10.55 10.98
N ILE A 218 -14.00 10.62 10.67
CA ILE A 218 -13.49 11.25 9.45
C ILE A 218 -13.72 10.33 8.25
N LEU A 219 -13.32 9.07 8.37
CA LEU A 219 -13.43 8.07 7.31
C LEU A 219 -14.88 7.73 6.98
N ARG A 220 -15.81 7.74 7.95
CA ARG A 220 -17.25 7.59 7.68
C ARG A 220 -17.83 8.65 6.73
N LYS A 221 -17.17 9.81 6.57
CA LYS A 221 -17.57 10.81 5.57
C LYS A 221 -17.20 10.39 4.14
N PHE A 222 -16.16 9.57 4.00
CA PHE A 222 -15.72 8.99 2.72
C PHE A 222 -16.43 7.65 2.43
N PHE A 223 -16.77 6.90 3.48
CA PHE A 223 -17.40 5.59 3.39
C PHE A 223 -18.72 5.56 4.14
N PRO A 224 -19.86 5.78 3.46
CA PRO A 224 -21.18 5.63 4.07
C PRO A 224 -21.47 4.20 4.57
N SER A 225 -20.84 3.18 3.96
CA SER A 225 -21.02 1.77 4.33
C SER A 225 -19.74 0.94 4.18
N VAL A 226 -19.75 -0.28 4.76
CA VAL A 226 -18.67 -1.28 4.58
C VAL A 226 -18.47 -1.61 3.09
N GLN A 227 -19.53 -1.58 2.29
CA GLN A 227 -19.50 -1.86 0.86
C GLN A 227 -18.78 -0.76 0.09
N ASP A 228 -18.95 0.51 0.49
CA ASP A 228 -18.19 1.63 -0.08
C ASP A 228 -16.69 1.50 0.23
N MET A 229 -16.36 1.07 1.45
CA MET A 229 -14.98 0.75 1.82
C MET A 229 -14.42 -0.39 0.96
N LYS A 230 -15.15 -1.51 0.82
CA LYS A 230 -14.72 -2.64 -0.04
C LYS A 230 -14.50 -2.20 -1.49
N LYS A 231 -15.39 -1.37 -2.02
CA LYS A 231 -15.28 -0.80 -3.37
C LYS A 231 -14.01 0.04 -3.51
N LEU A 232 -13.65 0.85 -2.53
CA LEU A 232 -12.36 1.56 -2.55
C LEU A 232 -11.19 0.59 -2.69
N TYR A 233 -11.14 -0.46 -1.86
CA TYR A 233 -10.07 -1.47 -1.94
C TYR A 233 -9.98 -2.10 -3.32
N GLU A 234 -11.12 -2.43 -3.93
CA GLU A 234 -11.15 -2.93 -5.30
C GLU A 234 -10.60 -1.87 -6.26
N ASP A 235 -11.08 -0.63 -6.19
CA ASP A 235 -10.76 0.48 -7.08
C ASP A 235 -9.27 0.84 -7.07
N ILE A 236 -8.67 0.94 -5.88
CA ILE A 236 -7.27 1.35 -5.71
C ILE A 236 -6.27 0.21 -6.00
N LYS A 237 -6.70 -1.06 -5.99
CA LYS A 237 -5.82 -2.20 -6.24
C LYS A 237 -5.23 -2.15 -7.65
N PRO A 238 -3.90 -2.07 -7.82
CA PRO A 238 -3.27 -2.22 -9.12
C PRO A 238 -3.52 -3.63 -9.67
N THR A 239 -3.99 -3.70 -10.90
CA THR A 239 -4.11 -4.95 -11.67
C THR A 239 -3.58 -4.70 -13.06
N THR A 240 -3.08 -5.73 -13.73
CA THR A 240 -2.63 -5.65 -15.13
C THR A 240 -3.66 -4.94 -16.02
N ARG A 241 -4.94 -5.29 -15.88
CA ARG A 241 -6.02 -4.68 -16.66
C ARG A 241 -6.19 -3.19 -16.38
N LYS A 242 -6.16 -2.79 -15.10
CA LYS A 242 -6.29 -1.37 -14.72
C LYS A 242 -5.09 -0.56 -15.16
N MET A 243 -3.87 -1.07 -14.93
CA MET A 243 -2.63 -0.40 -15.33
C MET A 243 -2.58 -0.15 -16.83
N ILE A 244 -2.83 -1.17 -17.65
CA ILE A 244 -2.86 -1.01 -19.11
C ILE A 244 -3.93 -0.01 -19.55
N LYS A 245 -5.10 0.00 -18.89
CA LYS A 245 -6.18 0.94 -19.22
C LYS A 245 -5.83 2.39 -18.86
N MET A 246 -5.04 2.61 -17.83
CA MET A 246 -4.61 3.95 -17.39
C MET A 246 -3.53 4.55 -18.28
N ILE A 247 -2.80 3.73 -19.04
CA ILE A 247 -1.72 4.18 -19.90
C ILE A 247 -2.29 4.82 -21.17
N THR A 248 -1.98 6.10 -21.38
CA THR A 248 -2.36 6.88 -22.55
C THR A 248 -1.12 7.29 -23.33
N ALA A 249 -1.16 7.23 -24.66
CA ALA A 249 -0.03 7.57 -25.50
C ALA A 249 -0.50 8.13 -26.85
N SER A 250 0.19 9.14 -27.36
CA SER A 250 0.01 9.62 -28.74
C SER A 250 1.12 9.01 -29.60
N LEU A 251 0.75 8.06 -30.46
CA LEU A 251 1.71 7.33 -31.31
C LEU A 251 1.92 8.07 -32.63
N ALA A 252 3.17 8.40 -32.95
CA ALA A 252 3.57 9.03 -34.21
C ALA A 252 4.21 8.05 -35.20
N ASN A 253 4.90 7.00 -34.72
CA ASN A 253 5.64 6.07 -35.59
C ASN A 253 5.62 4.62 -35.08
N SER A 254 6.19 3.71 -35.88
CA SER A 254 6.23 2.26 -35.58
C SER A 254 7.11 1.91 -34.39
N ALA A 255 8.20 2.64 -34.17
CA ALA A 255 9.15 2.39 -33.08
C ALA A 255 8.54 2.74 -31.71
N GLU A 256 7.79 3.84 -31.64
CA GLU A 256 6.99 4.21 -30.46
C GLU A 256 5.91 3.16 -30.16
N ASN A 257 5.16 2.73 -31.18
CA ASN A 257 4.16 1.68 -31.02
C ASN A 257 4.80 0.36 -30.51
N GLN A 258 5.96 -0.01 -31.04
CA GLN A 258 6.70 -1.19 -30.60
C GLN A 258 7.14 -1.08 -29.14
N SER A 259 7.71 0.07 -28.74
CA SER A 259 8.16 0.31 -27.37
C SER A 259 7.00 0.30 -26.38
N LEU A 260 5.86 0.91 -26.73
CA LEU A 260 4.64 0.83 -25.92
C LEU A 260 4.12 -0.61 -25.79
N ARG A 261 4.19 -1.41 -26.85
CA ARG A 261 3.84 -2.83 -26.79
C ARG A 261 4.75 -3.61 -25.85
N PHE A 262 6.05 -3.31 -25.82
CA PHE A 262 6.98 -3.90 -24.87
C PHE A 262 6.66 -3.51 -23.43
N LEU A 263 6.31 -2.25 -23.15
CA LEU A 263 5.84 -1.82 -21.83
C LEU A 263 4.56 -2.56 -21.41
N HIS A 264 3.57 -2.67 -22.30
CA HIS A 264 2.36 -3.45 -22.03
C HIS A 264 2.65 -4.95 -21.83
N GLN A 265 3.64 -5.51 -22.54
CA GLN A 265 4.07 -6.89 -22.33
C GLN A 265 4.73 -7.06 -20.95
N TYR A 266 5.55 -6.10 -20.54
CA TYR A 266 6.18 -6.07 -19.22
C TYR A 266 5.11 -6.07 -18.11
N ILE A 267 4.13 -5.15 -18.20
CA ILE A 267 3.02 -5.06 -17.23
C ILE A 267 2.21 -6.36 -17.13
N ARG A 268 2.04 -7.09 -18.25
CA ARG A 268 1.34 -8.39 -18.23
C ARG A 268 2.15 -9.50 -17.56
N GLY A 269 3.46 -9.36 -17.45
CA GLY A 269 4.34 -10.33 -16.81
C GLY A 269 4.54 -10.11 -15.32
N LEU A 270 4.03 -9.02 -14.75
CA LEU A 270 4.21 -8.68 -13.33
C LEU A 270 3.17 -9.38 -12.45
N ASP A 271 3.62 -9.83 -11.29
CA ASP A 271 2.75 -10.24 -10.18
C ASP A 271 2.23 -9.01 -9.41
N GLU A 272 1.43 -9.23 -8.35
CA GLU A 272 0.84 -8.12 -7.60
C GLU A 272 1.90 -7.20 -6.99
N MET A 273 3.00 -7.75 -6.47
CA MET A 273 4.09 -6.96 -5.91
C MET A 273 4.79 -6.12 -6.99
N GLY A 274 5.06 -6.71 -8.15
CA GLY A 274 5.64 -6.04 -9.31
C GLY A 274 4.74 -4.90 -9.81
N LEU A 275 3.43 -5.11 -9.89
CA LEU A 275 2.47 -4.07 -10.27
C LEU A 275 2.48 -2.90 -9.29
N ARG A 276 2.54 -3.16 -7.97
CA ARG A 276 2.64 -2.09 -6.95
C ARG A 276 3.96 -1.32 -7.06
N LYS A 277 5.09 -2.01 -7.24
CA LYS A 277 6.40 -1.36 -7.45
C LYS A 277 6.42 -0.49 -8.69
N LEU A 278 5.83 -0.98 -9.78
CA LEU A 278 5.72 -0.22 -11.02
C LEU A 278 4.77 0.98 -10.86
N MET A 279 3.62 0.83 -10.19
CA MET A 279 2.73 1.96 -9.90
C MET A 279 3.46 3.04 -9.10
N ARG A 280 4.26 2.63 -8.11
CA ARG A 280 5.06 3.55 -7.29
C ARG A 280 6.08 4.30 -8.11
N PHE A 281 6.80 3.62 -8.99
CA PHE A 281 7.72 4.26 -9.93
C PHE A 281 7.01 5.29 -10.82
N LEU A 282 5.85 4.93 -11.39
CA LEU A 282 5.15 5.79 -12.35
C LEU A 282 4.43 6.99 -11.71
N THR A 283 4.03 6.89 -10.45
CA THR A 283 3.07 7.84 -9.84
C THR A 283 3.46 8.36 -8.46
N GLY A 284 4.47 7.77 -7.83
CA GLY A 284 4.78 7.97 -6.42
C GLY A 284 3.90 7.14 -5.47
N SER A 285 2.93 6.36 -5.95
CA SER A 285 2.01 5.59 -5.09
C SER A 285 2.04 4.11 -5.41
N ASP A 286 1.97 3.23 -4.41
CA ASP A 286 1.84 1.78 -4.61
C ASP A 286 0.38 1.34 -4.90
N VAL A 287 -0.57 2.27 -4.89
CA VAL A 287 -1.99 2.09 -5.22
C VAL A 287 -2.45 3.08 -6.30
N ILE A 288 -3.59 2.80 -6.94
CA ILE A 288 -4.21 3.68 -7.93
C ILE A 288 -4.84 4.89 -7.24
N CYS A 289 -4.25 6.06 -7.43
CA CYS A 289 -4.77 7.36 -6.98
C CYS A 289 -4.66 8.45 -8.07
N VAL A 290 -4.29 8.05 -9.30
CA VAL A 290 -4.27 8.90 -10.50
C VAL A 290 -5.29 8.40 -11.52
N LYS A 291 -5.75 9.29 -12.41
CA LYS A 291 -6.72 8.94 -13.45
C LYS A 291 -6.08 8.22 -14.63
N GLU A 292 -4.91 8.70 -15.03
CA GLU A 292 -4.17 8.21 -16.20
C GLU A 292 -2.66 8.38 -15.97
N ILE A 293 -1.88 7.67 -16.79
CA ILE A 293 -0.42 7.75 -16.85
C ILE A 293 -0.07 8.03 -18.32
N GLN A 294 0.42 9.24 -18.59
CA GLN A 294 0.74 9.65 -19.94
C GLN A 294 2.12 9.12 -20.35
N VAL A 295 2.21 8.46 -21.49
CA VAL A 295 3.47 8.07 -22.11
C VAL A 295 3.85 9.12 -23.13
N THR A 296 5.07 9.62 -23.00
CA THR A 296 5.77 10.41 -24.00
C THR A 296 6.96 9.62 -24.50
N PHE A 297 7.40 9.88 -25.73
CA PHE A 297 8.48 9.11 -26.34
C PHE A 297 9.74 9.95 -26.48
N THR A 298 10.89 9.33 -26.23
CA THR A 298 12.20 9.95 -26.40
C THR A 298 13.07 9.12 -27.33
N SER A 299 14.10 9.75 -27.90
CA SER A 299 15.11 9.07 -28.73
C SER A 299 16.38 8.71 -27.93
N LEU A 300 16.28 8.59 -26.60
CA LEU A 300 17.43 8.24 -25.75
C LEU A 300 17.98 6.87 -26.14
N GLU A 301 19.30 6.73 -26.24
CA GLU A 301 19.97 5.51 -26.69
C GLU A 301 21.27 5.25 -25.92
N GLY A 302 21.84 4.06 -26.11
CA GLY A 302 23.07 3.65 -25.44
C GLY A 302 22.92 3.66 -23.91
N LEU A 303 23.91 4.24 -23.21
CA LEU A 303 23.93 4.30 -21.74
C LEU A 303 22.92 5.30 -21.15
N ALA A 304 22.39 6.22 -21.95
CA ALA A 304 21.39 7.18 -21.51
C ALA A 304 19.96 6.63 -21.65
N ARG A 305 19.78 5.48 -22.31
CA ARG A 305 18.47 4.89 -22.51
C ARG A 305 17.93 4.33 -21.19
N GLN A 306 16.82 4.89 -20.75
CA GLN A 306 16.04 4.40 -19.64
C GLN A 306 14.63 5.01 -19.69
N PRO A 307 13.61 4.32 -19.16
CA PRO A 307 12.35 4.95 -18.85
C PRO A 307 12.52 5.95 -17.70
N ILE A 308 11.96 7.15 -17.83
CA ILE A 308 12.04 8.21 -16.81
C ILE A 308 10.61 8.57 -16.40
N ALA A 309 10.32 8.50 -15.10
CA ALA A 309 8.99 8.78 -14.57
C ALA A 309 8.92 10.15 -13.88
N HIS A 310 7.91 10.92 -14.27
CA HIS A 310 7.54 12.21 -13.71
C HIS A 310 6.29 12.04 -12.87
N THR A 311 6.47 11.75 -11.58
CA THR A 311 5.37 11.33 -10.69
C THR A 311 4.34 12.42 -10.43
N CYS A 312 4.69 13.70 -10.61
CA CYS A 312 3.81 14.84 -10.34
C CYS A 312 2.70 14.98 -11.40
N GLY A 313 3.07 14.82 -12.67
CA GLY A 313 2.19 14.88 -13.84
C GLY A 313 1.78 13.50 -14.39
N PRO A 314 1.68 12.47 -13.53
CA PRO A 314 1.97 11.05 -13.82
C PRO A 314 2.33 10.77 -15.28
N THR A 315 3.54 11.16 -15.69
CA THR A 315 4.03 11.00 -17.06
C THR A 315 5.25 10.09 -17.05
N VAL A 316 5.41 9.26 -18.08
CA VAL A 316 6.63 8.46 -18.29
C VAL A 316 7.19 8.76 -19.67
N GLU A 317 8.47 9.10 -19.71
CA GLU A 317 9.27 9.13 -20.92
C GLU A 317 9.73 7.72 -21.23
N LEU A 318 9.27 7.19 -22.36
CA LEU A 318 9.61 5.86 -22.84
C LEU A 318 10.49 5.97 -24.09
N PRO A 319 11.76 5.54 -24.04
CA PRO A 319 12.59 5.52 -25.22
C PRO A 319 11.96 4.69 -26.36
N SER A 320 11.89 5.26 -27.56
CA SER A 320 11.40 4.55 -28.75
C SER A 320 12.47 3.67 -29.41
N THR A 321 13.65 3.59 -28.80
CA THR A 321 14.89 2.98 -29.33
C THR A 321 15.09 1.54 -28.85
N TYR A 322 14.09 0.92 -28.22
CA TYR A 322 14.15 -0.48 -27.84
C TYR A 322 14.05 -1.38 -29.06
N ASN A 323 15.10 -2.17 -29.31
CA ASN A 323 15.11 -3.12 -30.42
C ASN A 323 14.40 -4.44 -30.07
N SER A 324 14.27 -4.73 -28.77
CA SER A 324 13.68 -5.98 -28.30
C SER A 324 13.05 -5.85 -26.91
N TYR A 325 12.07 -6.71 -26.61
CA TYR A 325 11.45 -6.78 -25.28
C TYR A 325 12.46 -7.07 -24.15
N PRO A 326 13.45 -7.97 -24.30
CA PRO A 326 14.47 -8.19 -23.27
C PRO A 326 15.24 -6.95 -22.83
N GLU A 327 15.50 -5.99 -23.74
CA GLU A 327 16.16 -4.73 -23.39
C GLU A 327 15.31 -3.89 -22.44
N LEU A 328 14.05 -3.63 -22.82
CA LEU A 328 13.12 -2.88 -21.97
C LEU A 328 12.95 -3.57 -20.61
N ARG A 329 12.77 -4.90 -20.61
CA ARG A 329 12.61 -5.65 -19.37
C ARG A 329 13.84 -5.51 -18.46
N ALA A 330 15.05 -5.63 -19.00
CA ALA A 330 16.27 -5.54 -18.21
C ALA A 330 16.42 -4.15 -17.55
N GLU A 331 16.13 -3.08 -18.27
CA GLU A 331 16.17 -1.72 -17.74
C GLU A 331 15.07 -1.48 -16.69
N MET A 332 13.83 -1.94 -16.95
CA MET A 332 12.74 -1.84 -15.97
C MET A 332 13.04 -2.61 -14.69
N GLU A 333 13.57 -3.83 -14.77
CA GLU A 333 14.00 -4.59 -13.59
C GLU A 333 15.12 -3.89 -12.82
N ALA A 334 16.10 -3.31 -13.52
CA ALA A 334 17.17 -2.53 -12.89
C ALA A 334 16.60 -1.31 -12.12
N ILE A 335 15.65 -0.59 -12.73
CA ILE A 335 14.97 0.54 -12.09
C ILE A 335 14.20 0.08 -10.85
N LEU A 336 13.32 -0.92 -10.99
CA LEU A 336 12.44 -1.38 -9.91
C LEU A 336 13.18 -2.12 -8.78
N SER A 337 14.39 -2.63 -9.02
CA SER A 337 15.23 -3.28 -8.01
C SER A 337 16.10 -2.31 -7.22
N SER A 338 16.35 -1.10 -7.75
CA SER A 338 17.34 -0.19 -7.18
C SER A 338 16.96 0.43 -5.83
N ASN A 339 15.69 0.44 -5.41
CA ASN A 339 15.14 1.11 -4.19
C ASN A 339 15.49 2.61 -4.03
N THR A 340 16.42 3.15 -4.82
CA THR A 340 16.71 4.57 -5.01
C THR A 340 15.95 5.04 -6.23
N TYR A 341 14.74 5.52 -6.04
CA TYR A 341 14.02 6.25 -7.08
C TYR A 341 14.75 7.58 -7.26
N ALA A 342 15.66 7.66 -8.23
CA ALA A 342 16.12 8.95 -8.73
C ALA A 342 14.91 9.61 -9.41
N MET A 343 14.18 10.43 -8.64
CA MET A 343 13.10 11.25 -9.15
C MET A 343 13.77 12.42 -9.86
N ASP A 344 13.94 12.32 -11.19
CA ASP A 344 14.39 13.47 -11.99
C ASP A 344 13.18 14.38 -12.18
N ILE A 345 13.24 15.58 -11.60
CA ILE A 345 12.14 16.55 -11.60
C ILE A 345 12.54 17.66 -12.57
N ALA A 346 11.76 17.81 -13.64
CA ALA A 346 11.84 18.93 -14.58
C ALA A 346 10.94 20.10 -14.14
#